data_AF-A0A7V3T9B2-F1
#
_entry.id   AF-A0A7V3T9B2-F1
#
_cell.length_a   1.000
_cell.length_b   1.000
_cell.length_c   1.000
_cell.angle_alpha   90.00
_cell.angle_beta   90.00
_cell.angle_gamma   90.00
#
_symmetry.space_group_name_H-M   'P 1'
#
loop_
_entity.id
_entity.type
_entity.pdbx_description
1 polymer ?
#
loop_
_entity_poly.entity_id
_entity_poly.type
_entity_poly.pdbx_seq_one_letter_code
_entity_poly.pdbx_strand_id
1 'polypeptide(L)'
;MAGDGAWLFGIVGFVMARAMWLLALGGSCATATQATNPAPPNSGLLVVQPAPGPADNSRCFVCHANFDSEEEKLTFVHAQAGIGCVRCHGESSAHSTDEDGLTAPDRMFRKSRIRFNCLGCHDWVKLVASDKRRATLAQSSAIPDHQAVLDGTALDKKFCTDCHGAEHRLSHRTRIWDKETGKLLSKDATPRMLTVPSNPAR
;
A
#
# COMPACT_ATOMS: atom_id res chain seq x y z
N MET A 1 -20.24 -39.83 44.69
CA MET A 1 -18.81 -40.12 44.92
C MET A 1 -18.05 -38.89 44.49
N ALA A 2 -17.55 -38.16 45.48
CA ALA A 2 -16.78 -36.92 45.32
C ALA A 2 -15.35 -37.21 44.82
N GLY A 3 -14.72 -36.22 44.21
CA GLY A 3 -13.34 -36.33 43.73
C GLY A 3 -12.77 -34.96 43.35
N ASP A 4 -12.66 -34.08 44.34
CA ASP A 4 -11.92 -32.82 44.26
C ASP A 4 -10.40 -33.11 44.29
N GLY A 5 -9.65 -32.51 43.37
CA GLY A 5 -8.19 -32.59 43.30
C GLY A 5 -7.56 -31.20 43.30
N ALA A 6 -7.34 -30.68 44.51
CA ALA A 6 -6.59 -29.46 44.76
C ALA A 6 -5.10 -29.65 44.45
N TRP A 7 -4.49 -28.72 43.71
CA TRP A 7 -3.04 -28.56 43.64
C TRP A 7 -2.66 -27.22 44.26
N LEU A 8 -1.90 -27.33 45.34
CA LEU A 8 -1.41 -26.26 46.19
C LEU A 8 0.11 -26.12 46.03
N PHE A 9 0.54 -24.85 46.10
CA PHE A 9 1.85 -24.32 46.51
C PHE A 9 3.12 -24.59 45.69
N GLY A 10 3.76 -23.47 45.32
CA GLY A 10 5.16 -23.38 44.94
C GLY A 10 5.64 -21.92 44.96
N ILE A 11 5.88 -21.37 46.15
CA ILE A 11 6.58 -20.10 46.37
C ILE A 11 8.05 -20.42 46.69
N VAL A 12 8.97 -20.00 45.82
CA VAL A 12 10.40 -19.70 46.10
C VAL A 12 10.77 -18.66 45.04
N GLY A 13 11.11 -17.41 45.30
CA GLY A 13 12.01 -16.88 46.33
C GLY A 13 13.35 -16.57 45.69
N PHE A 14 13.51 -15.41 45.02
CA PHE A 14 14.82 -14.85 44.71
C PHE A 14 14.80 -13.32 44.85
N VAL A 15 15.30 -12.87 45.99
CA VAL A 15 15.75 -11.51 46.30
C VAL A 15 17.28 -11.49 46.10
N MET A 16 17.84 -10.29 45.90
CA MET A 16 19.27 -9.90 45.80
C MET A 16 19.77 -9.79 44.34
N ALA A 17 20.53 -8.76 43.93
CA ALA A 17 21.07 -7.60 44.59
C ALA A 17 21.49 -6.55 43.54
N ARG A 18 21.58 -5.31 44.02
CA ARG A 18 22.08 -4.11 43.34
C ARG A 18 23.55 -4.26 42.90
N ALA A 19 23.90 -3.64 41.77
CA ALA A 19 25.23 -3.07 41.58
C ALA A 19 25.11 -1.75 40.81
N MET A 20 25.29 -0.65 41.55
CA MET A 20 25.56 0.69 41.05
C MET A 20 26.87 0.66 40.25
N TRP A 21 26.85 1.19 39.03
CA TRP A 21 28.04 1.71 38.36
C TRP A 21 27.84 3.21 38.16
N LEU A 22 28.64 3.97 38.91
CA LEU A 22 28.79 5.41 38.85
C LEU A 22 30.09 5.71 38.08
N LEU A 23 30.04 6.81 37.33
CA LEU A 23 31.16 7.61 36.80
C LEU A 23 31.83 7.16 35.49
N ALA A 24 31.54 7.89 34.43
CA ALA A 24 32.58 8.64 33.71
C ALA A 24 31.96 9.86 33.00
N LEU A 25 32.32 11.04 33.50
CA LEU A 25 32.16 12.33 32.83
C LEU A 25 33.08 12.37 31.61
N GLY A 26 32.52 12.65 30.44
CA GLY A 26 33.26 12.88 29.20
C GLY A 26 32.51 13.92 28.37
N GLY A 27 32.75 15.19 28.68
CA GLY A 27 32.23 16.31 27.92
C GLY A 27 32.85 16.36 26.53
N SER A 28 32.02 16.63 25.52
CA SER A 28 32.45 17.26 24.28
C SER A 28 31.30 18.12 23.79
N CYS A 29 31.52 19.43 23.90
CA CYS A 29 30.69 20.48 23.35
C CYS A 29 30.65 20.32 21.83
N ALA A 30 29.58 19.74 21.31
CA ALA A 30 29.23 19.90 19.91
C ALA A 30 28.57 21.28 19.77
N THR A 31 29.26 22.18 19.10
CA THR A 31 28.79 23.49 18.66
C THR A 31 27.47 23.33 17.92
N ALA A 32 26.38 23.81 18.52
CA ALA A 32 25.13 24.04 17.83
C ALA A 32 25.39 25.07 16.72
N THR A 33 25.54 24.60 15.48
CA THR A 33 25.50 25.48 14.32
C THR A 33 24.13 26.14 14.31
N GLN A 34 24.15 27.43 14.64
CA GLN A 34 23.01 28.32 14.58
C GLN A 34 22.56 28.36 13.12
N ALA A 35 21.54 27.56 12.79
CA ALA A 35 20.85 27.67 11.52
C ALA A 35 20.22 29.06 11.49
N THR A 36 20.85 29.97 10.74
CA THR A 36 20.28 31.27 10.43
C THR A 36 19.00 31.02 9.64
N ASN A 37 17.85 31.22 10.28
CA ASN A 37 16.57 31.24 9.60
C ASN A 37 16.65 32.28 8.47
N PRO A 38 16.47 31.91 7.19
CA PRO A 38 16.28 32.91 6.16
C PRO A 38 14.98 33.66 6.44
N ALA A 39 15.06 34.99 6.48
CA ALA A 39 13.91 35.88 6.50
C ALA A 39 12.99 35.60 5.30
N PRO A 40 11.67 35.78 5.43
CA PRO A 40 10.73 35.43 4.37
C PRO A 40 10.81 36.48 3.25
N PRO A 41 10.97 36.10 1.98
CA PRO A 41 10.64 37.01 0.90
C PRO A 41 9.22 36.74 0.41
N ASN A 42 8.43 37.79 0.57
CA ASN A 42 7.37 38.25 -0.33
C ASN A 42 5.96 37.72 -0.09
N SER A 43 5.12 38.65 0.38
CA SER A 43 3.68 38.72 0.12
C SER A 43 3.43 38.82 -1.38
N GLY A 44 3.69 37.73 -2.11
CA GLY A 44 3.17 37.51 -3.44
C GLY A 44 1.71 37.11 -3.31
N LEU A 45 0.86 37.65 -4.18
CA LEU A 45 -0.53 37.24 -4.33
C LEU A 45 -0.64 35.72 -4.21
N LEU A 46 -1.58 35.26 -3.39
CA LEU A 46 -2.08 33.90 -3.44
C LEU A 46 -2.63 33.69 -4.86
N VAL A 47 -1.79 33.22 -5.77
CA VAL A 47 -2.26 32.53 -6.97
C VAL A 47 -3.01 31.33 -6.41
N VAL A 48 -4.33 31.44 -6.40
CA VAL A 48 -5.20 30.28 -6.24
C VAL A 48 -4.81 29.36 -7.38
N GLN A 49 -3.94 28.39 -7.11
CA GLN A 49 -3.70 27.34 -8.09
C GLN A 49 -5.07 26.72 -8.36
N PRO A 50 -5.48 26.61 -9.63
CA PRO A 50 -6.68 25.84 -9.94
C PRO A 50 -6.52 24.47 -9.28
N ALA A 51 -7.63 23.95 -8.73
CA ALA A 51 -7.65 22.60 -8.20
C ALA A 51 -6.93 21.70 -9.22
N PRO A 52 -5.93 20.91 -8.80
CA PRO A 52 -5.10 20.18 -9.75
C PRO A 52 -6.03 19.37 -10.65
N GLY A 53 -5.92 19.60 -11.96
CA GLY A 53 -6.62 18.80 -12.95
C GLY A 53 -6.24 17.32 -12.82
N PRO A 54 -6.88 16.44 -13.60
CA PRO A 54 -6.56 15.03 -13.55
C PRO A 54 -5.05 14.77 -13.69
N ALA A 55 -4.52 13.85 -12.89
CA ALA A 55 -3.11 13.52 -12.94
C ALA A 55 -2.72 12.93 -14.30
N ASP A 56 -1.54 13.31 -14.79
CA ASP A 56 -0.98 12.78 -16.03
C ASP A 56 -0.34 11.39 -15.80
N ASN A 57 -0.92 10.39 -16.43
CA ASN A 57 -0.45 8.99 -16.41
C ASN A 57 0.02 8.53 -17.80
N SER A 58 0.11 9.43 -18.78
CA SER A 58 0.36 9.11 -20.19
C SER A 58 1.58 8.21 -20.40
N ARG A 59 2.70 8.49 -19.70
CA ARG A 59 3.91 7.66 -19.80
C ARG A 59 3.74 6.22 -19.30
N CYS A 60 2.87 6.00 -18.32
CA CYS A 60 2.61 4.66 -17.77
C CYS A 60 1.68 3.87 -18.70
N PHE A 61 0.74 4.56 -19.34
CA PHE A 61 -0.25 3.94 -20.22
C PHE A 61 0.33 3.44 -21.55
N VAL A 62 1.54 3.87 -21.93
CA VAL A 62 2.27 3.30 -23.09
C VAL A 62 2.35 1.77 -22.99
N CYS A 63 2.69 1.24 -21.81
CA CYS A 63 2.80 -0.20 -21.57
C CYS A 63 1.65 -0.78 -20.74
N HIS A 64 0.92 0.06 -20.00
CA HIS A 64 -0.18 -0.33 -19.11
C HIS A 64 -1.53 0.26 -19.52
N ALA A 65 -1.83 0.24 -20.82
CA ALA A 65 -3.07 0.77 -21.39
C ALA A 65 -4.35 0.15 -20.80
N ASN A 66 -4.27 -1.05 -20.22
CA ASN A 66 -5.41 -1.69 -19.54
C ASN A 66 -5.90 -0.92 -18.29
N PHE A 67 -5.14 0.07 -17.80
CA PHE A 67 -5.54 0.96 -16.72
C PHE A 67 -6.02 2.34 -17.21
N ASP A 68 -5.97 2.59 -18.52
CA ASP A 68 -6.49 3.80 -19.16
C ASP A 68 -7.97 3.58 -19.55
N SER A 69 -8.79 3.25 -18.57
CA SER A 69 -10.24 3.05 -18.77
C SER A 69 -11.03 3.51 -17.56
N GLU A 70 -12.26 3.99 -17.81
CA GLU A 70 -13.20 4.34 -16.74
C GLU A 70 -13.72 3.09 -15.98
N GLU A 71 -13.59 1.92 -16.60
CA GLU A 71 -13.90 0.63 -15.99
C GLU A 71 -12.90 0.28 -14.88
N GLU A 72 -11.63 0.67 -15.04
CA GLU A 72 -10.62 0.62 -13.99
C GLU A 72 -10.77 1.81 -13.03
N LYS A 73 -11.75 1.68 -12.15
CA LYS A 73 -12.17 2.77 -11.26
C LYS A 73 -11.05 3.28 -10.35
N LEU A 74 -10.06 2.48 -9.98
CA LEU A 74 -9.04 2.94 -9.04
C LEU A 74 -8.18 4.04 -9.68
N THR A 75 -7.60 3.80 -10.84
CA THR A 75 -6.80 4.81 -11.56
C THR A 75 -7.66 5.99 -11.96
N PHE A 76 -8.87 5.75 -12.46
CA PHE A 76 -9.75 6.81 -12.93
C PHE A 76 -10.12 7.81 -11.82
N VAL A 77 -10.65 7.35 -10.68
CA VAL A 77 -11.07 8.25 -9.59
C VAL A 77 -9.89 8.91 -8.89
N HIS A 78 -8.75 8.23 -8.80
CA HIS A 78 -7.55 8.81 -8.21
C HIS A 78 -6.92 9.85 -9.13
N ALA A 79 -6.88 9.60 -10.44
CA ALA A 79 -6.40 10.57 -11.41
C ALA A 79 -7.23 11.86 -11.33
N GLN A 80 -8.57 11.77 -11.27
CA GLN A 80 -9.44 12.94 -11.09
C GLN A 80 -9.16 13.73 -9.80
N ALA A 81 -8.64 13.07 -8.76
CA ALA A 81 -8.22 13.71 -7.52
C ALA A 81 -6.76 14.21 -7.55
N GLY A 82 -6.12 14.25 -8.73
CA GLY A 82 -4.72 14.65 -8.89
C GLY A 82 -3.70 13.59 -8.40
N ILE A 83 -4.14 12.34 -8.21
CA ILE A 83 -3.31 11.22 -7.75
C ILE A 83 -2.99 10.30 -8.92
N GLY A 84 -1.81 10.51 -9.53
CA GLY A 84 -1.32 9.69 -10.64
C GLY A 84 -0.59 8.42 -10.21
N CYS A 85 -0.21 7.57 -11.17
CA CYS A 85 0.49 6.31 -10.95
C CYS A 85 1.71 6.49 -10.03
N VAL A 86 2.49 7.54 -10.27
CA VAL A 86 3.76 7.83 -9.60
C VAL A 86 3.60 8.12 -8.11
N ARG A 87 2.42 8.62 -7.71
CA ARG A 87 2.13 8.92 -6.31
C ARG A 87 2.12 7.64 -5.46
N CYS A 88 1.65 6.54 -6.04
CA CYS A 88 1.59 5.24 -5.39
C CYS A 88 2.81 4.37 -5.72
N HIS A 89 3.22 4.34 -6.99
CA HIS A 89 4.24 3.43 -7.51
C HIS A 89 5.66 4.01 -7.55
N GLY A 90 5.84 5.27 -7.15
CA GLY A 90 7.11 5.98 -7.25
C GLY A 90 7.41 6.45 -8.67
N GLU A 91 8.53 7.13 -8.84
CA GLU A 91 8.89 7.78 -10.10
C GLU A 91 9.14 6.74 -11.21
N SER A 92 9.68 5.56 -10.92
CA SER A 92 9.73 4.42 -11.84
C SER A 92 10.27 4.78 -13.24
N SER A 93 11.16 5.78 -13.37
CA SER A 93 11.64 6.23 -14.69
C SER A 93 12.39 5.10 -15.40
N ALA A 94 13.27 4.39 -14.67
CA ALA A 94 14.02 3.25 -15.21
C ALA A 94 13.10 2.11 -15.66
N HIS A 95 12.00 1.88 -14.94
CA HIS A 95 10.97 0.92 -15.35
C HIS A 95 10.26 1.36 -16.63
N SER A 96 9.86 2.64 -16.73
CA SER A 96 9.13 3.15 -17.90
C SER A 96 9.96 3.24 -19.18
N THR A 97 11.29 3.12 -19.10
CA THR A 97 12.20 3.11 -20.25
C THR A 97 12.73 1.71 -20.59
N ASP A 98 12.33 0.68 -19.82
CA ASP A 98 12.79 -0.69 -20.00
C ASP A 98 11.74 -1.52 -20.75
N GLU A 99 11.89 -1.55 -22.06
CA GLU A 99 11.00 -2.30 -22.98
C GLU A 99 11.03 -3.82 -22.75
N ASP A 100 12.10 -4.36 -22.16
CA ASP A 100 12.20 -5.79 -21.83
C ASP A 100 11.48 -6.15 -20.51
N GLY A 101 11.09 -5.12 -19.75
CA GLY A 101 10.39 -5.23 -18.47
C GLY A 101 11.21 -6.00 -17.42
N LEU A 102 12.52 -5.78 -17.35
CA LEU A 102 13.40 -6.45 -16.38
C LEU A 102 13.52 -5.64 -15.08
N THR A 103 13.40 -4.33 -15.21
CA THR A 103 13.47 -3.34 -14.14
C THR A 103 12.11 -3.26 -13.46
N ALA A 104 12.10 -3.43 -12.14
CA ALA A 104 10.88 -3.28 -11.36
C ALA A 104 10.47 -1.79 -11.24
N PRO A 105 9.17 -1.49 -11.07
CA PRO A 105 8.74 -0.18 -10.58
C PRO A 105 9.37 0.12 -9.22
N ASP A 106 9.52 1.40 -8.88
CA ASP A 106 10.12 1.82 -7.59
C ASP A 106 9.37 1.25 -6.39
N ARG A 107 8.04 1.15 -6.51
CA ARG A 107 7.18 0.60 -5.46
C ARG A 107 6.15 -0.38 -6.00
N MET A 108 6.14 -1.56 -5.40
CA MET A 108 5.10 -2.58 -5.58
C MET A 108 4.46 -2.92 -4.24
N PHE A 109 3.20 -3.38 -4.27
CA PHE A 109 2.46 -3.72 -3.05
C PHE A 109 2.14 -5.21 -2.97
N ARG A 110 2.65 -5.86 -1.92
CA ARG A 110 2.12 -7.16 -1.48
C ARG A 110 0.73 -6.98 -0.87
N LYS A 111 -0.15 -7.97 -1.01
CA LYS A 111 -1.55 -7.87 -0.58
C LYS A 111 -1.69 -7.38 0.88
N SER A 112 -0.90 -7.95 1.77
CA SER A 112 -0.88 -7.59 3.21
C SER A 112 -0.45 -6.16 3.52
N ARG A 113 0.16 -5.44 2.57
CA ARG A 113 0.60 -4.05 2.75
C ARG A 113 -0.31 -3.02 2.07
N ILE A 114 -1.22 -3.45 1.20
CA ILE A 114 -2.12 -2.55 0.45
C ILE A 114 -2.90 -1.64 1.39
N ARG A 115 -3.45 -2.18 2.49
CA ARG A 115 -4.24 -1.39 3.45
C ARG A 115 -3.48 -0.16 3.98
N PHE A 116 -2.19 -0.30 4.28
CA PHE A 116 -1.40 0.79 4.83
C PHE A 116 -1.14 1.88 3.79
N ASN A 117 -1.01 1.51 2.51
CA ASN A 117 -0.85 2.49 1.44
C ASN A 117 -2.15 3.30 1.24
N CYS A 118 -3.29 2.63 1.22
CA CYS A 118 -4.60 3.30 1.10
C CYS A 118 -4.82 4.29 2.26
N LEU A 119 -4.51 3.88 3.49
CA LEU A 119 -4.64 4.71 4.69
C LEU A 119 -3.67 5.89 4.75
N GLY A 120 -2.70 5.98 3.84
CA GLY A 120 -1.85 7.17 3.71
C GLY A 120 -2.63 8.41 3.27
N CYS A 121 -3.75 8.23 2.56
CA CYS A 121 -4.64 9.31 2.13
C CYS A 121 -6.07 9.14 2.66
N HIS A 122 -6.52 7.92 2.91
CA HIS A 122 -7.86 7.65 3.40
C HIS A 122 -7.91 7.61 4.94
N ASP A 123 -8.74 8.48 5.51
CA ASP A 123 -9.00 8.54 6.95
C ASP A 123 -9.85 7.34 7.40
N TRP A 124 -9.28 6.50 8.28
CA TRP A 124 -9.92 5.26 8.73
C TRP A 124 -11.22 5.51 9.52
N VAL A 125 -11.29 6.60 10.31
CA VAL A 125 -12.49 6.95 11.10
C VAL A 125 -13.63 7.28 10.15
N LYS A 126 -13.33 8.06 9.11
CA LYS A 126 -14.31 8.42 8.08
C LYS A 126 -14.74 7.21 7.24
N LEU A 127 -13.83 6.29 6.95
CA LEU A 127 -14.15 5.04 6.24
C LEU A 127 -15.14 4.19 7.02
N VAL A 128 -14.86 3.89 8.29
CA VAL A 128 -15.75 3.07 9.13
C VAL A 128 -17.09 3.77 9.34
N ALA A 129 -17.10 5.10 9.52
CA ALA A 129 -18.34 5.86 9.60
C ALA A 129 -19.18 5.79 8.31
N SER A 130 -18.54 5.61 7.14
CA SER A 130 -19.22 5.54 5.85
C SER A 130 -20.05 4.26 5.67
N ASP A 131 -19.74 3.19 6.40
CA ASP A 131 -20.47 1.92 6.33
C ASP A 131 -21.93 2.05 6.77
N LYS A 132 -22.22 3.01 7.67
CA LYS A 132 -23.59 3.31 8.13
C LYS A 132 -24.50 3.77 6.98
N ARG A 133 -23.95 4.46 5.97
CA ARG A 133 -24.69 4.87 4.77
C ARG A 133 -24.93 3.71 3.81
N ARG A 134 -24.20 2.60 4.00
CA ARG A 134 -24.24 1.42 3.14
C ARG A 134 -25.23 0.38 3.63
N ALA A 135 -25.44 0.28 4.95
CA ALA A 135 -26.39 -0.66 5.57
C ALA A 135 -27.85 -0.52 5.06
N THR A 136 -28.17 0.60 4.41
CA THR A 136 -29.47 0.86 3.78
C THR A 136 -29.55 0.42 2.31
N LEU A 137 -28.44 -0.02 1.71
CA LEU A 137 -28.37 -0.49 0.33
C LEU A 137 -28.55 -2.02 0.29
N ALA A 138 -29.39 -2.50 -0.63
CA ALA A 138 -29.75 -3.92 -0.81
C ALA A 138 -28.56 -4.87 -1.09
N GLN A 139 -27.38 -4.33 -1.39
CA GLN A 139 -26.14 -5.08 -1.67
C GLN A 139 -25.17 -5.15 -0.47
N SER A 140 -25.58 -4.66 0.70
CA SER A 140 -24.69 -4.50 1.87
C SER A 140 -24.32 -5.79 2.59
N SER A 141 -25.07 -6.88 2.44
CA SER A 141 -24.80 -8.13 3.15
C SER A 141 -23.66 -8.96 2.55
N ALA A 142 -23.30 -8.72 1.28
CA ALA A 142 -22.24 -9.47 0.58
C ALA A 142 -20.86 -8.81 0.64
N ILE A 143 -20.78 -7.55 1.09
CA ILE A 143 -19.54 -6.77 1.14
C ILE A 143 -19.17 -6.56 2.61
N PRO A 144 -17.95 -6.91 3.05
CA PRO A 144 -17.56 -6.71 4.44
C PRO A 144 -17.55 -5.22 4.80
N ASP A 145 -17.83 -4.91 6.06
CA ASP A 145 -17.60 -3.57 6.60
C ASP A 145 -16.09 -3.25 6.60
N HIS A 146 -15.75 -1.95 6.56
CA HIS A 146 -14.36 -1.54 6.52
C HIS A 146 -13.60 -1.93 7.79
N GLN A 147 -14.28 -1.96 8.95
CA GLN A 147 -13.65 -2.32 10.23
C GLN A 147 -13.12 -3.76 10.19
N ALA A 148 -13.91 -4.72 9.70
CA ALA A 148 -13.54 -6.11 9.55
C ALA A 148 -12.40 -6.31 8.54
N VAL A 149 -12.37 -5.54 7.46
CA VAL A 149 -11.25 -5.55 6.51
C VAL A 149 -9.98 -4.99 7.15
N LEU A 150 -10.09 -3.90 7.91
CA LEU A 150 -8.97 -3.26 8.60
C LEU A 150 -8.38 -4.18 9.69
N ASP A 151 -9.25 -4.80 10.49
CA ASP A 151 -8.89 -5.74 11.56
C ASP A 151 -8.43 -7.09 11.01
N GLY A 152 -8.68 -7.37 9.73
CA GLY A 152 -8.34 -8.64 9.09
C GLY A 152 -9.24 -9.80 9.53
N THR A 153 -10.44 -9.49 10.03
CA THR A 153 -11.45 -10.44 10.52
C THR A 153 -12.53 -10.73 9.47
N ALA A 154 -12.51 -10.05 8.31
CA ALA A 154 -13.39 -10.36 7.18
C ALA A 154 -13.26 -11.84 6.76
N LEU A 155 -14.41 -12.52 6.61
CA LEU A 155 -14.50 -13.98 6.42
C LEU A 155 -13.68 -14.50 5.23
N ASP A 156 -13.49 -13.68 4.20
CA ASP A 156 -12.79 -14.02 2.97
C ASP A 156 -11.41 -13.37 2.82
N LYS A 157 -10.92 -12.71 3.88
CA LYS A 157 -9.62 -12.01 3.90
C LYS A 157 -9.48 -11.02 2.73
N LYS A 158 -10.59 -10.38 2.33
CA LYS A 158 -10.59 -9.29 1.34
C LYS A 158 -9.66 -8.14 1.75
N PHE A 159 -9.09 -7.50 0.74
CA PHE A 159 -8.32 -6.26 0.84
C PHE A 159 -9.05 -5.12 0.12
N CYS A 160 -8.63 -3.87 0.36
CA CYS A 160 -9.24 -2.68 -0.25
C CYS A 160 -9.42 -2.81 -1.77
N THR A 161 -8.40 -3.32 -2.46
CA THR A 161 -8.43 -3.51 -3.92
C THR A 161 -9.38 -4.60 -4.36
N ASP A 162 -9.74 -5.58 -3.53
CA ASP A 162 -10.67 -6.65 -3.94
C ASP A 162 -12.11 -6.12 -4.15
N CYS A 163 -12.42 -4.91 -3.67
CA CYS A 163 -13.71 -4.24 -3.90
C CYS A 163 -13.57 -2.88 -4.60
N HIS A 164 -12.53 -2.10 -4.30
CA HIS A 164 -12.36 -0.73 -4.82
C HIS A 164 -11.40 -0.63 -6.01
N GLY A 165 -10.71 -1.71 -6.37
CA GLY A 165 -9.74 -1.72 -7.46
C GLY A 165 -9.50 -3.14 -7.97
N ALA A 166 -10.59 -3.90 -8.17
CA ALA A 166 -10.52 -5.30 -8.55
C ALA A 166 -9.80 -5.46 -9.90
N GLU A 167 -10.02 -4.50 -10.79
CA GLU A 167 -9.38 -4.40 -12.11
C GLU A 167 -7.99 -3.76 -12.07
N HIS A 168 -7.59 -3.14 -10.95
CA HIS A 168 -6.27 -2.52 -10.75
C HIS A 168 -5.17 -3.56 -10.45
N ARG A 169 -5.27 -4.73 -11.08
CA ARG A 169 -4.29 -5.80 -10.94
C ARG A 169 -4.15 -6.52 -12.26
N LEU A 170 -2.92 -6.54 -12.78
CA LEU A 170 -2.59 -7.39 -13.93
C LEU A 170 -2.93 -8.86 -13.61
N SER A 171 -3.87 -9.40 -14.38
CA SER A 171 -4.35 -10.78 -14.29
C SER A 171 -3.30 -11.79 -14.77
N HIS A 172 -2.50 -11.39 -15.78
CA HIS A 172 -1.39 -12.15 -16.31
C HIS A 172 -0.08 -11.36 -16.20
N ARG A 173 1.03 -12.04 -15.89
CA ARG A 173 2.36 -11.44 -15.73
C ARG A 173 3.41 -12.33 -16.37
N THR A 174 4.14 -11.78 -17.34
CA THR A 174 5.33 -12.40 -17.93
C THR A 174 6.59 -12.15 -17.11
N ARG A 175 6.52 -11.19 -16.17
CA ARG A 175 7.60 -10.80 -15.25
C ARG A 175 7.06 -10.80 -13.84
N ILE A 176 7.69 -11.60 -12.98
CA ILE A 176 7.30 -11.73 -11.58
C ILE A 176 8.47 -11.24 -10.74
N TRP A 177 8.21 -10.22 -9.94
CA TRP A 177 9.17 -9.68 -8.99
C TRP A 177 8.76 -10.00 -7.56
N ASP A 178 9.76 -10.07 -6.70
CA ASP A 178 9.58 -9.92 -5.27
C ASP A 178 9.11 -8.48 -5.02
N LYS A 179 7.90 -8.35 -4.46
CA LYS A 179 7.25 -7.04 -4.32
C LYS A 179 7.85 -6.16 -3.21
N GLU A 180 8.69 -6.71 -2.36
CA GLU A 180 9.35 -5.98 -1.27
C GLU A 180 10.73 -5.49 -1.69
N THR A 181 11.47 -6.30 -2.44
CA THR A 181 12.86 -6.03 -2.82
C THR A 181 13.03 -5.56 -4.27
N GLY A 182 12.03 -5.77 -5.13
CA GLY A 182 12.13 -5.50 -6.57
C GLY A 182 12.94 -6.55 -7.33
N LYS A 183 13.47 -7.59 -6.67
CA LYS A 183 14.24 -8.65 -7.33
C LYS A 183 13.37 -9.44 -8.30
N LEU A 184 13.82 -9.59 -9.54
CA LEU A 184 13.16 -10.45 -10.52
C LEU A 184 13.24 -11.91 -10.07
N LEU A 185 12.08 -12.54 -9.87
CA LEU A 185 11.94 -13.93 -9.44
C LEU A 185 11.80 -14.86 -10.65
N SER A 186 11.04 -14.45 -11.65
CA SER A 186 10.88 -15.21 -12.88
C SER A 186 10.56 -14.33 -14.08
N LYS A 187 11.03 -14.77 -15.25
CA LYS A 187 10.66 -14.25 -16.56
C LYS A 187 10.13 -15.38 -17.43
N ASP A 188 8.94 -15.21 -18.00
CA ASP A 188 8.48 -16.07 -19.10
C ASP A 188 9.20 -15.62 -20.38
N ALA A 189 9.97 -16.53 -20.99
CA ALA A 189 10.68 -16.25 -22.23
C ALA A 189 9.76 -16.24 -23.45
N THR A 190 8.51 -16.68 -23.29
CA THR A 190 7.58 -16.88 -24.41
C THR A 190 6.61 -15.70 -24.48
N PRO A 191 6.60 -14.91 -25.57
CA PRO A 191 5.41 -14.18 -25.94
C PRO A 191 4.37 -15.27 -26.22
N ARG A 192 3.47 -15.56 -25.27
CA ARG A 192 2.24 -16.28 -25.58
C ARG A 192 1.39 -15.34 -26.42
N MET A 193 1.75 -15.14 -27.69
CA MET A 193 0.70 -14.98 -28.69
C MET A 193 -0.16 -16.21 -28.51
N LEU A 194 -1.38 -15.96 -28.01
CA LEU A 194 -2.42 -16.93 -27.73
C LEU A 194 -2.23 -18.14 -28.64
N THR A 195 -1.93 -19.31 -28.06
CA THR A 195 -2.05 -20.56 -28.80
C THR A 195 -3.49 -20.61 -29.26
N VAL A 196 -3.75 -20.23 -30.51
CA VAL A 196 -5.04 -20.45 -31.16
C VAL A 196 -5.27 -21.94 -31.02
N PRO A 197 -6.35 -22.39 -30.36
CA PRO A 197 -6.64 -23.82 -30.32
C PRO A 197 -6.71 -24.27 -31.77
N SER A 198 -5.77 -25.13 -32.18
CA SER A 198 -5.79 -25.75 -33.48
C SER A 198 -7.10 -26.53 -33.56
N ASN A 199 -8.07 -25.96 -34.28
CA ASN A 199 -9.31 -26.63 -34.58
C ASN A 199 -8.95 -27.93 -35.32
N PRO A 200 -9.24 -29.12 -34.78
CA PRO A 200 -9.04 -30.34 -35.54
C PRO A 200 -9.99 -30.27 -36.74
N ALA A 201 -9.40 -30.34 -37.94
CA ALA A 201 -10.07 -30.23 -39.23
C ALA A 201 -11.39 -31.01 -39.29
N ARG A 202 -12.41 -30.37 -39.88
CA ARG A 202 -13.54 -31.06 -40.54
C ARG A 202 -13.26 -31.12 -42.03
#